data_AF-A0A495IKS1-F1
#
_entry.id   AF-A0A495IKS1-F1
#
_cell.length_a   1.000
_cell.length_b   1.000
_cell.length_c   1.000
_cell.angle_alpha   90.00
_cell.angle_beta   90.00
_cell.angle_gamma   90.00
#
_symmetry.space_group_name_H-M   'P 1'
#
loop_
_entity.id
_entity.type
_entity.pdbx_description
1 polymer ?
#
loop_
_entity_poly.entity_id
_entity_poly.type
_entity_poly.pdbx_seq_one_letter_code
_entity_poly.pdbx_strand_id
1 'polypeptide(L)'
;MSDGARVLIPAGTTFTSDDITFWKGKADGGRTLDDAIAAADLLVSCPHAGAAIPEELDRFLAPEFTRRLQYDFTDVSTSAVVRRWAEIDERIVAVENPHPRMIRDPNRAKPADLTADLRKAFARVEKAGRGVKTDLTGVDAIRPVTFSFYPLITPPTDEAGLQELADTFSTTADRGLGVYERTRDELIERFPQAALDAAARGGESRTFTTLSFHDTMNHTTRVDGAIDVDRDPADRLPAVVALSNRGDAEGERRGDNVVTMDPARLRRLAGAHRRAFGAAFDEPDDAVQLNVPYLGSQEIIQAGARFDAVREQRQPQEPATAHGAPDLALDAVQSEFLREFLLGPENTSVLTQPGEGWITPDDARVDAIAQACRSAWDAYREGA
;
A
#
# COMPACT_ATOMS: atom_id res chain seq x y z
N MET A 1 -5.81 -10.56 -27.44
CA MET A 1 -4.46 -10.41 -26.84
C MET A 1 -4.11 -11.76 -26.24
N SER A 2 -2.83 -12.18 -26.25
CA SER A 2 -2.43 -13.40 -25.54
C SER A 2 -2.67 -13.24 -24.04
N ASP A 3 -2.94 -14.33 -23.33
CA ASP A 3 -3.16 -14.28 -21.88
C ASP A 3 -1.96 -13.70 -21.11
N GLY A 4 -0.74 -13.92 -21.63
CA GLY A 4 0.50 -13.37 -21.11
C GLY A 4 0.82 -11.91 -21.48
N ALA A 5 0.01 -11.28 -22.34
CA ALA A 5 0.26 -9.90 -22.76
C ALA A 5 0.13 -8.93 -21.58
N ARG A 6 1.10 -8.01 -21.48
CA ARG A 6 1.09 -6.95 -20.47
C ARG A 6 -0.17 -6.11 -20.57
N VAL A 7 -0.68 -5.68 -19.42
CA VAL A 7 -1.80 -4.75 -19.34
C VAL A 7 -1.25 -3.33 -19.36
N LEU A 8 -1.64 -2.54 -20.37
CA LEU A 8 -1.15 -1.19 -20.58
C LEU A 8 -2.23 -0.13 -20.31
N ILE A 9 -1.80 1.02 -19.80
CA ILE A 9 -2.58 2.26 -19.71
C ILE A 9 -2.32 3.03 -21.01
N PRO A 10 -3.35 3.48 -21.74
CA PRO A 10 -3.16 4.22 -22.98
C PRO A 10 -2.22 5.42 -22.83
N ALA A 11 -1.35 5.63 -23.81
CA ALA A 11 -0.39 6.73 -23.79
C ALA A 11 -1.08 8.09 -23.56
N GLY A 12 -0.47 8.94 -22.73
CA GLY A 12 -0.99 10.27 -22.40
C GLY A 12 -2.08 10.30 -21.33
N THR A 13 -2.53 9.16 -20.81
CA THR A 13 -3.54 9.11 -19.74
C THR A 13 -3.06 9.88 -18.52
N THR A 14 -3.90 10.79 -18.02
CA THR A 14 -3.68 11.54 -16.79
C THR A 14 -4.84 11.29 -15.85
N PHE A 15 -4.54 10.79 -14.66
CA PHE A 15 -5.52 10.53 -13.62
C PHE A 15 -5.84 11.82 -12.85
N THR A 16 -7.02 11.86 -12.28
CA THR A 16 -7.46 12.90 -11.34
C THR A 16 -7.54 12.33 -9.93
N SER A 17 -7.67 13.20 -8.93
CA SER A 17 -7.93 12.77 -7.55
C SER A 17 -9.25 12.00 -7.45
N ASP A 18 -10.25 12.36 -8.26
CA ASP A 18 -11.51 11.64 -8.32
C ASP A 18 -11.30 10.22 -8.86
N ASP A 19 -10.55 10.02 -9.93
CA ASP A 19 -10.34 8.68 -10.53
C ASP A 19 -9.77 7.64 -9.54
N ILE A 20 -9.06 8.10 -8.52
CA ILE A 20 -8.26 7.26 -7.61
C ILE A 20 -8.75 7.25 -6.16
N THR A 21 -9.83 7.97 -5.86
CA THR A 21 -10.39 8.06 -4.50
C THR A 21 -11.76 7.37 -4.45
N PHE A 22 -11.98 6.52 -3.45
CA PHE A 22 -13.16 5.66 -3.33
C PHE A 22 -13.81 5.82 -1.96
N TRP A 23 -15.13 5.94 -1.94
CA TRP A 23 -15.94 6.00 -0.73
C TRP A 23 -17.38 5.59 -1.02
N LYS A 24 -18.10 5.20 0.03
CA LYS A 24 -19.51 4.78 -0.05
C LYS A 24 -20.40 5.91 -0.53
N GLY A 25 -21.19 5.65 -1.57
CA GLY A 25 -22.13 6.61 -2.17
C GLY A 25 -21.52 7.50 -3.26
N LYS A 26 -20.23 7.33 -3.58
CA LYS A 26 -19.59 8.02 -4.71
C LYS A 26 -20.24 7.67 -6.06
N ALA A 27 -20.37 6.37 -6.34
CA ALA A 27 -20.85 5.87 -7.63
C ALA A 27 -22.27 6.36 -7.96
N ASP A 28 -23.10 6.57 -6.93
CA ASP A 28 -24.47 7.07 -7.07
C ASP A 28 -24.55 8.61 -7.15
N GLY A 29 -23.41 9.31 -7.04
CA GLY A 29 -23.34 10.78 -7.00
C GLY A 29 -23.98 11.40 -5.74
N GLY A 30 -24.37 10.59 -4.76
CA GLY A 30 -25.18 11.01 -3.61
C GLY A 30 -24.40 11.57 -2.44
N ARG A 31 -23.07 11.43 -2.42
CA ARG A 31 -22.20 11.88 -1.31
C ARG A 31 -20.91 12.51 -1.84
N THR A 32 -20.60 13.72 -1.37
CA THR A 32 -19.36 14.42 -1.73
C THR A 32 -18.16 13.87 -0.96
N LEU A 33 -16.94 14.19 -1.40
CA LEU A 33 -15.72 13.85 -0.66
C LEU A 33 -15.66 14.55 0.71
N ASP A 34 -16.18 15.78 0.84
CA ASP A 34 -16.25 16.47 2.14
C ASP A 34 -17.18 15.74 3.12
N ASP A 35 -18.34 15.28 2.64
CA ASP A 35 -19.25 14.44 3.44
C ASP A 35 -18.61 13.10 3.79
N ALA A 36 -17.75 12.56 2.90
CA ALA A 36 -16.99 11.35 3.14
C ALA A 36 -16.01 11.53 4.30
N ILE A 37 -15.16 12.55 4.22
CA ILE A 37 -14.16 12.89 5.24
C ILE A 37 -14.82 13.21 6.59
N ALA A 38 -15.96 13.90 6.60
CA ALA A 38 -16.63 14.30 7.84
C ALA A 38 -17.11 13.11 8.70
N ALA A 39 -17.48 11.99 8.06
CA ALA A 39 -17.98 10.79 8.75
C ALA A 39 -16.95 9.67 8.88
N ALA A 40 -15.85 9.73 8.13
CA ALA A 40 -14.81 8.73 8.18
C ALA A 40 -13.80 8.97 9.30
N ASP A 41 -13.35 7.87 9.91
CA ASP A 41 -12.26 7.83 10.89
C ASP A 41 -11.01 7.12 10.35
N LEU A 42 -11.10 6.60 9.12
CA LEU A 42 -10.05 5.81 8.49
C LEU A 42 -9.79 6.29 7.06
N LEU A 43 -8.53 6.64 6.77
CA LEU A 43 -8.01 6.79 5.42
C LEU A 43 -7.23 5.52 5.05
N VAL A 44 -7.60 4.83 3.98
CA VAL A 44 -6.88 3.65 3.48
C VAL A 44 -6.09 4.02 2.23
N SER A 45 -4.77 3.92 2.28
CA SER A 45 -3.90 4.10 1.12
C SER A 45 -3.46 2.76 0.55
N CYS A 46 -3.52 2.62 -0.78
CA CYS A 46 -3.04 1.42 -1.49
C CYS A 46 -1.92 1.82 -2.47
N PRO A 47 -0.69 2.05 -1.98
CA PRO A 47 0.41 2.58 -2.78
C PRO A 47 0.84 1.69 -3.95
N HIS A 48 0.49 0.39 -3.88
CA HIS A 48 1.00 -0.64 -4.77
C HIS A 48 -0.11 -1.40 -5.51
N ALA A 49 -1.35 -0.89 -5.47
CA ALA A 49 -2.53 -1.51 -6.06
C ALA A 49 -2.51 -1.58 -7.59
N GLY A 50 -2.05 -0.50 -8.25
CA GLY A 50 -2.04 -0.40 -9.71
C GLY A 50 -1.09 -1.42 -10.34
N ALA A 51 -1.56 -2.17 -11.33
CA ALA A 51 -0.72 -3.10 -12.09
C ALA A 51 -0.45 -2.63 -13.52
N ALA A 52 -1.37 -1.88 -14.13
CA ALA A 52 -1.31 -1.50 -15.54
C ALA A 52 -0.17 -0.49 -15.83
N ILE A 53 0.56 -0.71 -16.91
CA ILE A 53 1.79 0.03 -17.20
C ILE A 53 1.50 1.13 -18.23
N PRO A 54 1.92 2.39 -18.02
CA PRO A 54 1.87 3.42 -19.06
C PRO A 54 2.50 2.91 -20.37
N GLU A 55 1.75 2.97 -21.46
CA GLU A 55 2.15 2.46 -22.79
C GLU A 55 3.49 3.05 -23.25
N GLU A 56 3.82 4.28 -22.85
CA GLU A 56 5.10 4.94 -23.18
C GLU A 56 6.33 4.16 -22.67
N LEU A 57 6.15 3.36 -21.62
CA LEU A 57 7.22 2.56 -21.03
C LEU A 57 7.36 1.17 -21.64
N ASP A 58 6.36 0.70 -22.39
CA ASP A 58 6.31 -0.69 -22.89
C ASP A 58 7.55 -1.08 -23.71
N ARG A 59 8.07 -0.12 -24.50
CA ARG A 59 9.28 -0.28 -25.32
C ARG A 59 10.57 -0.48 -24.52
N PHE A 60 10.60 -0.08 -23.25
CA PHE A 60 11.76 -0.25 -22.38
C PHE A 60 11.70 -1.55 -21.57
N LEU A 61 10.56 -2.24 -21.58
CA LEU A 61 10.39 -3.46 -20.80
C LEU A 61 11.05 -4.64 -21.48
N ALA A 62 11.66 -5.50 -20.68
CA ALA A 62 12.19 -6.77 -21.15
C ALA A 62 11.09 -7.59 -21.86
N PRO A 63 11.34 -8.20 -23.03
CA PRO A 63 10.33 -9.00 -23.74
C PRO A 63 9.76 -10.16 -22.92
N GLU A 64 10.57 -10.72 -22.03
CA GLU A 64 10.18 -11.78 -21.09
C GLU A 64 9.32 -11.30 -19.91
N PHE A 65 9.09 -9.99 -19.77
CA PHE A 65 8.25 -9.44 -18.70
C PHE A 65 6.77 -9.62 -19.05
N THR A 66 6.22 -10.76 -18.63
CA THR A 66 4.83 -11.18 -18.87
C THR A 66 3.84 -10.53 -17.91
N ARG A 67 2.54 -10.69 -18.18
CA ARG A 67 1.45 -10.27 -17.27
C ARG A 67 1.59 -10.88 -15.87
N ARG A 68 2.03 -12.13 -15.76
CA ARG A 68 2.31 -12.80 -14.49
C ARG A 68 3.31 -12.01 -13.65
N LEU A 69 4.45 -11.66 -14.25
CA LEU A 69 5.52 -10.90 -13.58
C LEU A 69 5.10 -9.46 -13.27
N GLN A 70 4.34 -8.84 -14.17
CA GLN A 70 3.74 -7.52 -13.95
C GLN A 70 2.88 -7.49 -12.68
N TYR A 71 1.98 -8.46 -12.53
CA TYR A 71 1.05 -8.52 -11.40
C TYR A 71 1.73 -8.97 -10.11
N ASP A 72 2.65 -9.94 -10.17
CA ASP A 72 3.44 -10.38 -9.01
C ASP A 72 4.24 -9.22 -8.38
N PHE A 73 4.73 -8.30 -9.21
CA PHE A 73 5.50 -7.14 -8.79
C PHE A 73 4.67 -6.00 -8.16
N THR A 74 3.38 -6.23 -7.92
CA THR A 74 2.41 -5.27 -7.37
C THR A 74 1.57 -5.90 -6.29
N ASP A 75 0.82 -5.11 -5.53
CA ASP A 75 -0.09 -5.58 -4.48
C ASP A 75 -1.50 -5.64 -5.08
N VAL A 76 -1.63 -6.41 -6.15
CA VAL A 76 -2.77 -6.33 -7.05
C VAL A 76 -4.09 -6.78 -6.43
N SER A 77 -4.03 -7.54 -5.33
CA SER A 77 -5.22 -8.00 -4.62
C SER A 77 -5.83 -6.90 -3.75
N THR A 78 -5.03 -5.90 -3.34
CA THR A 78 -5.50 -4.78 -2.50
C THR A 78 -6.67 -4.03 -3.12
N SER A 79 -6.62 -3.74 -4.42
CA SER A 79 -7.62 -2.87 -5.06
C SER A 79 -9.03 -3.45 -4.98
N ALA A 80 -9.19 -4.74 -5.29
CA ALA A 80 -10.50 -5.39 -5.24
C ALA A 80 -11.09 -5.37 -3.83
N VAL A 81 -10.26 -5.70 -2.82
CA VAL A 81 -10.69 -5.75 -1.41
C VAL A 81 -11.00 -4.35 -0.89
N VAL A 82 -10.13 -3.37 -1.09
CA VAL A 82 -10.26 -2.04 -0.50
C VAL A 82 -11.38 -1.24 -1.18
N ARG A 83 -11.56 -1.34 -2.50
CA ARG A 83 -12.73 -0.74 -3.17
C ARG A 83 -14.01 -1.35 -2.63
N ARG A 84 -14.07 -2.68 -2.51
CA ARG A 84 -15.27 -3.34 -1.98
C ARG A 84 -15.55 -2.92 -0.53
N TRP A 85 -14.51 -2.77 0.28
CA TRP A 85 -14.65 -2.27 1.65
C TRP A 85 -15.17 -0.81 1.68
N ALA A 86 -14.64 0.05 0.80
CA ALA A 86 -15.07 1.44 0.68
C ALA A 86 -16.52 1.57 0.19
N GLU A 87 -17.04 0.60 -0.56
CA GLU A 87 -18.46 0.56 -0.96
C GLU A 87 -19.40 0.23 0.21
N ILE A 88 -18.97 -0.63 1.14
CA ILE A 88 -19.85 -1.13 2.22
C ILE A 88 -19.75 -0.31 3.51
N ASP A 89 -18.60 0.33 3.76
CA ASP A 89 -18.31 1.06 4.98
C ASP A 89 -18.24 2.58 4.73
N GLU A 90 -19.15 3.33 5.36
CA GLU A 90 -19.19 4.79 5.22
C GLU A 90 -18.10 5.53 5.99
N ARG A 91 -17.41 4.81 6.89
CA ARG A 91 -16.42 5.35 7.83
C ARG A 91 -14.99 5.28 7.28
N ILE A 92 -14.82 4.87 6.02
CA ILE A 92 -13.52 4.85 5.36
C ILE A 92 -13.54 5.68 4.08
N VAL A 93 -12.39 6.25 3.74
CA VAL A 93 -12.07 6.74 2.40
C VAL A 93 -10.82 6.00 1.95
N ALA A 94 -10.83 5.48 0.73
CA ALA A 94 -9.68 4.82 0.13
C ALA A 94 -9.06 5.65 -0.98
N VAL A 95 -7.74 5.60 -1.11
CA VAL A 95 -6.98 6.21 -2.21
C VAL A 95 -5.99 5.19 -2.76
N GLU A 96 -5.97 5.01 -4.09
CA GLU A 96 -5.16 3.99 -4.74
C GLU A 96 -4.14 4.61 -5.69
N ASN A 97 -2.92 4.07 -5.72
CA ASN A 97 -1.99 4.43 -6.77
C ASN A 97 -2.40 3.73 -8.07
N PRO A 98 -2.72 4.46 -9.16
CA PRO A 98 -3.16 3.84 -10.40
C PRO A 98 -2.00 3.17 -11.16
N HIS A 99 -0.76 3.50 -10.81
CA HIS A 99 0.45 3.00 -11.45
C HIS A 99 1.12 1.89 -10.62
N PRO A 100 1.81 0.94 -11.27
CA PRO A 100 2.63 -0.03 -10.57
C PRO A 100 3.82 0.64 -9.90
N ARG A 101 4.23 0.08 -8.76
CA ARG A 101 5.43 0.50 -8.02
C ARG A 101 6.72 0.49 -8.86
N MET A 102 6.70 -0.22 -9.98
CA MET A 102 7.72 -0.19 -11.02
C MET A 102 8.00 1.21 -11.58
N ILE A 103 6.98 2.09 -11.69
CA ILE A 103 7.15 3.45 -12.23
C ILE A 103 8.03 4.28 -11.31
N ARG A 104 7.70 4.23 -10.02
CA ARG A 104 8.53 4.60 -8.88
C ARG A 104 7.78 4.12 -7.66
N ASP A 105 8.46 3.48 -6.73
CA ASP A 105 7.82 2.98 -5.51
C ASP A 105 7.46 4.18 -4.59
N PRO A 106 6.15 4.52 -4.38
CA PRO A 106 5.76 5.60 -3.46
C PRO A 106 6.14 5.32 -2.00
N ASN A 107 6.49 4.07 -1.70
CA ASN A 107 6.93 3.61 -0.39
C ASN A 107 8.46 3.66 -0.22
N ARG A 108 9.12 4.50 -1.03
CA ARG A 108 10.54 4.85 -0.99
C ARG A 108 10.69 6.37 -1.03
N ALA A 109 11.83 6.86 -0.55
CA ALA A 109 12.17 8.26 -0.71
C ALA A 109 12.27 8.60 -2.20
N LYS A 110 11.72 9.76 -2.58
CA LYS A 110 11.83 10.26 -3.96
C LYS A 110 13.30 10.54 -4.29
N PRO A 111 13.84 10.00 -5.40
CA PRO A 111 15.20 10.28 -5.85
C PRO A 111 15.44 11.77 -6.05
N ALA A 112 16.61 12.26 -5.62
CA ALA A 112 17.07 13.61 -5.96
C ALA A 112 17.54 13.71 -7.42
N ASP A 113 18.11 12.62 -7.94
CA ASP A 113 18.56 12.48 -9.33
C ASP A 113 18.23 11.06 -9.82
N LEU A 114 17.14 10.95 -10.58
CA LEU A 114 16.65 9.66 -11.05
C LEU A 114 17.60 9.00 -12.05
N THR A 115 18.21 9.79 -12.94
CA THR A 115 19.15 9.29 -13.95
C THR A 115 20.38 8.68 -13.26
N ALA A 116 20.92 9.35 -12.23
CA ALA A 116 22.04 8.84 -11.45
C ALA A 116 21.71 7.54 -10.71
N ASP A 117 20.53 7.46 -10.09
CA ASP A 117 20.10 6.25 -9.38
C ASP A 117 19.90 5.07 -10.35
N LEU A 118 19.25 5.30 -11.51
CA LEU A 118 19.10 4.28 -12.55
C LEU A 118 20.44 3.78 -13.07
N ARG A 119 21.40 4.68 -13.37
CA ARG A 119 22.77 4.30 -13.80
C ARG A 119 23.42 3.35 -12.80
N LYS A 120 23.31 3.69 -11.52
CA LYS A 120 23.89 2.92 -10.42
C LYS A 120 23.16 1.59 -10.21
N ALA A 121 21.84 1.55 -10.36
CA ALA A 121 21.06 0.32 -10.28
C ALA A 121 21.44 -0.65 -11.40
N PHE A 122 21.51 -0.19 -12.65
CA PHE A 122 21.96 -1.02 -13.78
C PHE A 122 23.38 -1.55 -13.59
N ALA A 123 24.33 -0.69 -13.18
CA ALA A 123 25.71 -1.12 -12.93
C ALA A 123 25.82 -2.20 -11.83
N ARG A 124 24.98 -2.12 -10.78
CA ARG A 124 24.93 -3.14 -9.72
C ARG A 124 24.39 -4.48 -10.24
N VAL A 125 23.31 -4.45 -11.03
CA VAL A 125 22.72 -5.66 -11.63
C VAL A 125 23.65 -6.30 -12.65
N GLU A 126 24.27 -5.50 -13.51
CA GLU A 126 25.26 -5.98 -14.48
C GLU A 126 26.43 -6.69 -13.78
N LYS A 127 26.99 -6.06 -12.74
CA LYS A 127 28.08 -6.64 -11.95
C LYS A 127 27.70 -7.96 -11.28
N ALA A 128 26.46 -8.09 -10.80
CA ALA A 128 25.98 -9.30 -10.15
C ALA A 128 25.70 -10.44 -11.15
N GLY A 129 25.25 -10.10 -12.35
CA GLY A 129 24.84 -11.04 -13.38
C GLY A 129 23.33 -11.31 -13.36
N ARG A 130 22.82 -11.82 -14.49
CA ARG A 130 21.38 -12.04 -14.70
C ARG A 130 20.81 -13.07 -13.71
N GLY A 131 19.69 -12.72 -13.06
CA GLY A 131 19.01 -13.61 -12.11
C GLY A 131 19.67 -13.70 -10.74
N VAL A 132 20.73 -12.93 -10.48
CA VAL A 132 21.47 -12.97 -9.21
C VAL A 132 20.92 -11.92 -8.24
N LYS A 133 20.71 -12.33 -6.99
CA LYS A 133 20.30 -11.44 -5.89
C LYS A 133 21.28 -10.27 -5.78
N THR A 134 20.76 -9.06 -5.98
CA THR A 134 21.52 -7.81 -6.05
C THR A 134 21.00 -6.83 -5.00
N ASP A 135 21.90 -6.23 -4.23
CA ASP A 135 21.53 -5.16 -3.29
C ASP A 135 21.28 -3.84 -4.04
N LEU A 136 20.02 -3.42 -4.07
CA LEU A 136 19.59 -2.15 -4.68
C LEU A 136 19.30 -1.07 -3.63
N THR A 137 19.66 -1.29 -2.36
CA THR A 137 19.41 -0.33 -1.29
C THR A 137 19.92 1.07 -1.66
N GLY A 138 19.02 2.05 -1.55
CA GLY A 138 19.28 3.46 -1.82
C GLY A 138 19.25 3.84 -3.31
N VAL A 139 18.92 2.92 -4.22
CA VAL A 139 18.69 3.17 -5.66
C VAL A 139 17.53 2.33 -6.18
N ASP A 140 16.66 1.86 -5.30
CA ASP A 140 15.55 0.94 -5.58
C ASP A 140 14.21 1.64 -5.77
N ALA A 141 14.19 2.97 -5.89
CA ALA A 141 12.99 3.73 -6.22
C ALA A 141 12.41 3.31 -7.58
N ILE A 142 13.26 3.01 -8.56
CA ILE A 142 12.92 2.28 -9.79
C ILE A 142 13.86 1.10 -9.91
N ARG A 143 13.32 -0.12 -9.97
CA ARG A 143 14.13 -1.35 -10.06
C ARG A 143 14.23 -1.80 -11.52
N PRO A 144 15.43 -2.05 -12.05
CA PRO A 144 15.59 -2.62 -13.40
C PRO A 144 15.25 -4.13 -13.46
N VAL A 145 14.99 -4.75 -12.31
CA VAL A 145 14.68 -6.17 -12.14
C VAL A 145 13.55 -6.38 -11.13
N THR A 146 12.85 -7.51 -11.23
CA THR A 146 11.81 -7.92 -10.28
C THR A 146 12.37 -8.24 -8.88
N PHE A 147 11.51 -8.61 -7.92
CA PHE A 147 11.96 -9.07 -6.61
C PHE A 147 12.71 -10.41 -6.67
N SER A 148 12.40 -11.25 -7.67
CA SER A 148 13.16 -12.47 -8.01
C SER A 148 14.37 -12.22 -8.94
N PHE A 149 14.75 -10.95 -9.16
CA PHE A 149 15.91 -10.57 -9.98
C PHE A 149 15.83 -10.95 -11.46
N TYR A 150 14.62 -11.13 -11.99
CA TYR A 150 14.40 -11.25 -13.43
C TYR A 150 14.41 -9.86 -14.09
N PRO A 151 14.91 -9.73 -15.33
CA PRO A 151 14.90 -8.46 -16.03
C PRO A 151 13.49 -7.91 -16.15
N LEU A 152 13.38 -6.62 -15.82
CA LEU A 152 12.15 -5.87 -15.95
C LEU A 152 12.37 -4.77 -17.00
N ILE A 153 13.48 -4.04 -16.93
CA ILE A 153 13.85 -2.98 -17.89
C ILE A 153 15.03 -3.47 -18.72
N THR A 154 14.94 -3.30 -20.05
CA THR A 154 16.09 -3.46 -20.95
C THR A 154 17.13 -2.39 -20.66
N PRO A 155 18.39 -2.76 -20.37
CA PRO A 155 19.44 -1.77 -20.11
C PRO A 155 19.63 -0.83 -21.30
N PRO A 156 19.70 0.50 -21.08
CA PRO A 156 20.00 1.45 -22.15
C PRO A 156 21.41 1.21 -22.69
N THR A 157 21.61 1.42 -23.99
CA THR A 157 22.89 1.18 -24.66
C THR A 157 23.88 2.34 -24.54
N ASP A 158 23.38 3.53 -24.21
CA ASP A 158 24.16 4.75 -24.06
C ASP A 158 23.50 5.73 -23.09
N GLU A 159 24.17 6.86 -22.85
CA GLU A 159 23.73 7.90 -21.92
C GLU A 159 22.47 8.63 -22.40
N ALA A 160 22.27 8.76 -23.71
CA ALA A 160 21.06 9.38 -24.26
C ALA A 160 19.83 8.51 -24.01
N GLY A 161 19.94 7.19 -24.22
CA GLY A 161 18.89 6.24 -23.91
C GLY A 161 18.60 6.14 -22.41
N LEU A 162 19.62 6.27 -21.55
CA LEU A 162 19.41 6.36 -20.10
C LEU A 162 18.62 7.62 -19.70
N GLN A 163 18.96 8.76 -20.30
CA GLN A 163 18.23 10.00 -20.05
C GLN A 163 16.79 9.92 -20.55
N GLU A 164 16.56 9.39 -21.77
CA GLU A 164 15.22 9.18 -22.32
C GLU A 164 14.36 8.27 -21.43
N LEU A 165 14.96 7.19 -20.89
CA LEU A 165 14.32 6.30 -19.93
C LEU A 165 13.89 7.05 -18.68
N ALA A 166 14.81 7.79 -18.05
CA ALA A 166 14.55 8.55 -16.83
C ALA A 166 13.47 9.64 -17.03
N ASP A 167 13.50 10.33 -18.17
CA ASP A 167 12.52 11.35 -18.54
C ASP A 167 11.13 10.74 -18.77
N THR A 168 11.07 9.57 -19.41
CA THR A 168 9.81 8.84 -19.63
C THR A 168 9.20 8.37 -18.32
N PHE A 169 10.00 7.78 -17.42
CA PHE A 169 9.53 7.40 -16.08
C PHE A 169 9.04 8.61 -15.29
N SER A 170 9.77 9.72 -15.33
CA SER A 170 9.39 10.94 -14.58
C SER A 170 8.09 11.53 -15.11
N THR A 171 7.97 11.67 -16.44
CA THR A 171 6.77 12.21 -17.10
C THR A 171 5.54 11.35 -16.86
N THR A 172 5.67 10.03 -16.96
CA THR A 172 4.57 9.10 -16.71
C THR A 172 4.21 9.05 -15.23
N ALA A 173 5.19 9.07 -14.32
CA ALA A 173 4.95 9.15 -12.88
C ALA A 173 4.05 10.34 -12.50
N ASP A 174 4.31 11.53 -13.03
CA ASP A 174 3.57 12.74 -12.67
C ASP A 174 2.06 12.68 -13.02
N ARG A 175 1.70 11.87 -14.02
CA ARG A 175 0.32 11.72 -14.52
C ARG A 175 -0.56 10.77 -13.69
N GLY A 176 0.03 9.93 -12.85
CA GLY A 176 -0.73 8.98 -12.02
C GLY A 176 -0.18 8.91 -10.60
N LEU A 177 1.07 8.45 -10.44
CA LEU A 177 1.74 8.38 -9.15
C LEU A 177 1.84 9.76 -8.46
N GLY A 178 2.18 10.82 -9.19
CA GLY A 178 2.21 12.18 -8.65
C GLY A 178 0.83 12.67 -8.20
N VAL A 179 -0.23 12.23 -8.88
CA VAL A 179 -1.63 12.53 -8.49
C VAL A 179 -1.98 11.78 -7.21
N TYR A 180 -1.60 10.50 -7.12
CA TYR A 180 -1.74 9.69 -5.90
C TYR A 180 -1.07 10.33 -4.69
N GLU A 181 0.21 10.69 -4.79
CA GLU A 181 0.94 11.28 -3.66
C GLU A 181 0.30 12.59 -3.20
N ARG A 182 -0.03 13.50 -4.13
CA ARG A 182 -0.70 14.76 -3.77
C ARG A 182 -2.06 14.53 -3.12
N THR A 183 -2.84 13.59 -3.66
CA THR A 183 -4.19 13.28 -3.14
C THR A 183 -4.11 12.66 -1.76
N ARG A 184 -3.25 11.66 -1.57
CA ARG A 184 -2.99 11.02 -0.27
C ARG A 184 -2.54 12.06 0.76
N ASP A 185 -1.56 12.89 0.42
CA ASP A 185 -1.02 13.89 1.32
C ASP A 185 -2.08 14.94 1.68
N GLU A 186 -2.88 15.41 0.70
CA GLU A 186 -4.01 16.30 0.95
C GLU A 186 -5.03 15.69 1.90
N LEU A 187 -5.36 14.40 1.74
CA LEU A 187 -6.30 13.70 2.64
C LEU A 187 -5.72 13.57 4.05
N ILE A 188 -4.42 13.26 4.20
CA ILE A 188 -3.73 13.22 5.50
C ILE A 188 -3.82 14.57 6.23
N GLU A 189 -3.91 15.69 5.51
CA GLU A 189 -4.15 17.02 6.10
C GLU A 189 -5.63 17.27 6.42
N ARG A 190 -6.52 16.93 5.49
CA ARG A 190 -7.95 17.25 5.58
C ARG A 190 -8.66 16.48 6.69
N PHE A 191 -8.30 15.23 6.94
CA PHE A 191 -8.93 14.41 7.97
C PHE A 191 -8.71 14.94 9.39
N PRO A 192 -7.47 15.18 9.85
CA PRO A 192 -7.21 15.82 11.15
C PRO A 192 -7.87 17.19 11.27
N GLN A 193 -7.89 17.98 10.18
CA GLN A 193 -8.55 19.29 10.18
C GLN A 193 -10.08 19.18 10.32
N ALA A 194 -10.71 18.24 9.62
CA ALA A 194 -12.15 18.01 9.75
C ALA A 194 -12.52 17.54 11.17
N ALA A 195 -11.70 16.69 11.79
CA ALA A 195 -11.88 16.26 13.17
C ALA A 195 -11.70 17.43 14.16
N LEU A 196 -10.73 18.32 13.90
CA LEU A 196 -10.53 19.57 14.64
C LEU A 196 -11.75 20.48 14.58
N ASP A 197 -12.24 20.72 13.39
CA ASP A 197 -13.37 21.63 13.16
C ASP A 197 -14.65 21.08 13.81
N ALA A 198 -14.83 19.75 13.80
CA ALA A 198 -15.91 19.09 14.52
C ALA A 198 -15.78 19.27 16.04
N ALA A 199 -14.58 19.06 16.60
CA ALA A 199 -14.31 19.26 18.03
C ALA A 199 -14.57 20.71 18.47
N ALA A 200 -14.15 21.70 17.67
CA ALA A 200 -14.38 23.13 17.94
C ALA A 200 -15.87 23.50 17.95
N ARG A 201 -16.73 22.73 17.28
CA ARG A 201 -18.19 22.89 17.29
C ARG A 201 -18.89 22.12 18.43
N GLY A 202 -18.13 21.59 19.39
CA GLY A 202 -18.67 20.79 20.50
C GLY A 202 -18.83 19.31 20.15
N GLY A 203 -18.12 18.80 19.14
CA GLY A 203 -18.05 17.38 18.83
C GLY A 203 -17.29 16.59 19.90
N GLU A 204 -17.49 15.27 19.90
CA GLU A 204 -16.82 14.34 20.81
C GLU A 204 -15.35 14.11 20.43
N SER A 205 -14.56 13.53 21.34
CA SER A 205 -13.21 13.07 21.05
C SER A 205 -13.23 12.10 19.87
N ARG A 206 -12.23 12.20 19.00
CA ARG A 206 -12.13 11.37 17.79
C ARG A 206 -10.79 10.68 17.71
N THR A 207 -10.78 9.55 17.00
CA THR A 207 -9.57 8.92 16.49
C THR A 207 -9.59 9.04 14.98
N PHE A 208 -8.49 9.45 14.38
CA PHE A 208 -8.26 9.33 12.95
C PHE A 208 -7.05 8.43 12.73
N THR A 209 -7.22 7.42 11.90
CA THR A 209 -6.15 6.50 11.52
C THR A 209 -5.93 6.55 10.01
N THR A 210 -4.67 6.57 9.58
CA THR A 210 -4.32 6.23 8.20
C THR A 210 -3.75 4.82 8.15
N LEU A 211 -4.25 4.01 7.23
CA LEU A 211 -3.88 2.61 7.01
C LEU A 211 -3.22 2.46 5.64
N SER A 212 -1.94 2.06 5.63
CA SER A 212 -1.23 1.65 4.42
C SER A 212 -1.52 0.18 4.15
N PHE A 213 -2.37 -0.12 3.17
CA PHE A 213 -2.83 -1.47 2.87
C PHE A 213 -1.96 -2.12 1.78
N HIS A 214 -1.39 -3.27 2.09
CA HIS A 214 -0.49 -4.03 1.24
C HIS A 214 -0.87 -5.50 1.21
N ASP A 215 -0.37 -6.19 0.18
CA ASP A 215 -0.37 -7.63 0.12
C ASP A 215 0.93 -8.17 -0.45
N THR A 216 1.34 -9.33 0.03
CA THR A 216 2.59 -9.97 -0.39
C THR A 216 2.44 -11.49 -0.33
N MET A 217 3.08 -12.19 -1.28
CA MET A 217 3.16 -13.65 -1.28
C MET A 217 4.28 -14.17 -0.35
N ASN A 218 4.07 -15.32 0.28
CA ASN A 218 5.14 -16.08 0.96
C ASN A 218 6.01 -16.89 0.01
N HIS A 219 5.63 -16.94 -1.26
CA HIS A 219 6.40 -17.51 -2.35
C HIS A 219 6.92 -16.40 -3.28
N THR A 220 7.94 -16.74 -4.07
CA THR A 220 8.55 -15.88 -5.08
C THR A 220 8.48 -16.56 -6.44
N THR A 221 8.53 -15.74 -7.49
CA THR A 221 8.33 -16.19 -8.85
C THR A 221 9.58 -16.87 -9.42
N ARG A 222 9.37 -17.91 -10.22
CA ARG A 222 10.34 -18.59 -11.09
C ARG A 222 10.36 -18.02 -12.49
N VAL A 223 11.35 -18.45 -13.28
CA VAL A 223 11.56 -17.99 -14.67
C VAL A 223 10.41 -18.38 -15.60
N ASP A 224 9.67 -19.46 -15.28
CA ASP A 224 8.50 -19.93 -16.03
C ASP A 224 7.17 -19.33 -15.51
N GLY A 225 7.25 -18.36 -14.59
CA GLY A 225 6.09 -17.64 -14.05
C GLY A 225 5.36 -18.36 -12.91
N ALA A 226 5.79 -19.54 -12.50
CA ALA A 226 5.28 -20.19 -11.30
C ALA A 226 5.69 -19.40 -10.04
N ILE A 227 4.76 -19.16 -9.11
CA ILE A 227 5.00 -18.51 -7.82
C ILE A 227 5.02 -19.59 -6.73
N ASP A 228 6.10 -20.37 -6.66
CA ASP A 228 6.21 -21.57 -5.80
C ASP A 228 7.53 -21.64 -5.00
N VAL A 229 8.41 -20.64 -5.13
CA VAL A 229 9.70 -20.63 -4.42
C VAL A 229 9.51 -19.98 -3.07
N ASP A 230 9.54 -20.80 -2.02
CA ASP A 230 9.52 -20.39 -0.62
C ASP A 230 10.44 -19.20 -0.33
N ARG A 231 9.89 -18.18 0.35
CA ARG A 231 10.71 -17.14 0.99
C ARG A 231 11.47 -17.71 2.19
N ASP A 232 12.57 -17.04 2.53
CA ASP A 232 13.28 -17.30 3.78
C ASP A 232 12.30 -17.15 4.96
N PRO A 233 12.34 -18.02 5.99
CA PRO A 233 11.37 -17.97 7.09
C PRO A 233 11.25 -16.62 7.79
N ALA A 234 12.33 -15.84 7.85
CA ALA A 234 12.34 -14.50 8.44
C ALA A 234 11.60 -13.44 7.61
N ASP A 235 11.33 -13.73 6.33
CA ASP A 235 10.65 -12.86 5.37
C ASP A 235 9.20 -13.30 5.10
N ARG A 236 8.71 -14.30 5.83
CA ARG A 236 7.35 -14.83 5.69
C ARG A 236 6.35 -14.05 6.53
N LEU A 237 5.19 -13.79 5.96
CA LEU A 237 4.01 -13.26 6.63
C LEU A 237 3.28 -14.34 7.43
N PRO A 238 2.52 -13.93 8.46
CA PRO A 238 1.54 -14.82 9.09
C PRO A 238 0.42 -15.17 8.11
N ALA A 239 -0.42 -16.15 8.47
CA ALA A 239 -1.41 -16.72 7.55
C ALA A 239 -2.49 -15.74 7.06
N VAL A 240 -2.73 -14.63 7.77
CA VAL A 240 -3.71 -13.60 7.37
C VAL A 240 -3.03 -12.25 7.14
N VAL A 241 -2.54 -11.61 8.21
CA VAL A 241 -2.06 -10.22 8.14
C VAL A 241 -1.05 -9.89 9.23
N ALA A 242 -0.04 -9.10 8.86
CA ALA A 242 0.83 -8.41 9.80
C ALA A 242 0.42 -6.94 9.93
N LEU A 243 0.21 -6.46 11.16
CA LEU A 243 -0.07 -5.04 11.44
C LEU A 243 1.18 -4.37 12.01
N SER A 244 1.56 -3.23 11.44
CA SER A 244 2.87 -2.64 11.73
C SER A 244 2.79 -1.16 12.06
N ASN A 245 3.44 -0.77 13.15
CA ASN A 245 3.56 0.60 13.64
C ASN A 245 5.01 1.06 13.83
N ARG A 246 5.99 0.31 13.34
CA ARG A 246 7.45 0.47 13.53
C ARG A 246 8.02 -0.01 14.87
N GLY A 247 7.18 -0.60 15.72
CA GLY A 247 7.58 -1.17 16.99
C GLY A 247 8.25 -2.54 16.88
N ASP A 248 8.40 -3.18 18.02
CA ASP A 248 8.77 -4.59 18.16
C ASP A 248 7.55 -5.52 18.00
N ALA A 249 7.69 -6.80 18.34
CA ALA A 249 6.61 -7.80 18.24
C ALA A 249 5.38 -7.48 19.12
N GLU A 250 5.51 -6.57 20.09
CA GLU A 250 4.41 -6.11 20.95
C GLU A 250 3.89 -4.73 20.54
N GLY A 251 4.44 -4.16 19.47
CA GLY A 251 4.15 -2.79 19.02
C GLY A 251 4.93 -1.72 19.77
N GLU A 252 5.79 -2.08 20.71
CA GLU A 252 6.52 -1.16 21.57
C GLU A 252 7.73 -0.57 20.85
N ARG A 253 8.28 0.55 21.36
CA ARG A 253 9.41 1.23 20.72
C ARG A 253 10.63 0.30 20.60
N ARG A 254 11.14 0.16 19.37
CA ARG A 254 12.38 -0.60 19.07
C ARG A 254 13.54 0.34 18.75
N GLY A 255 14.46 0.52 19.70
CA GLY A 255 15.61 1.42 19.53
C GLY A 255 15.16 2.86 19.26
N ASP A 256 15.73 3.47 18.22
CA ASP A 256 15.42 4.86 17.86
C ASP A 256 14.17 5.01 16.98
N ASN A 257 13.55 3.91 16.54
CA ASN A 257 12.36 3.96 15.70
C ASN A 257 11.20 4.63 16.46
N VAL A 258 10.61 5.66 15.87
CA VAL A 258 9.38 6.27 16.38
C VAL A 258 8.20 5.38 16.01
N VAL A 259 7.38 5.02 17.01
CA VAL A 259 6.14 4.28 16.76
C VAL A 259 5.08 5.21 16.17
N THR A 260 4.34 4.71 15.19
CA THR A 260 3.39 5.50 14.38
C THR A 260 1.94 5.37 14.85
N MET A 261 1.68 4.41 15.75
CA MET A 261 0.42 4.17 16.44
C MET A 261 0.74 3.76 17.88
N ASP A 262 -0.10 4.19 18.83
CA ASP A 262 0.02 3.76 20.24
C ASP A 262 0.03 2.21 20.36
N PRO A 263 1.00 1.61 21.08
CA PRO A 263 1.12 0.16 21.18
C PRO A 263 -0.13 -0.54 21.73
N ALA A 264 -0.82 0.07 22.70
CA ALA A 264 -2.05 -0.50 23.24
C ALA A 264 -3.19 -0.44 22.21
N ARG A 265 -3.29 0.63 21.42
CA ARG A 265 -4.25 0.71 20.30
C ARG A 265 -3.92 -0.31 19.21
N LEU A 266 -2.65 -0.51 18.86
CA LEU A 266 -2.24 -1.53 17.88
C LEU A 266 -2.62 -2.93 18.35
N ARG A 267 -2.35 -3.29 19.61
CA ARG A 267 -2.75 -4.59 20.18
C ARG A 267 -4.27 -4.78 20.17
N ARG A 268 -5.05 -3.73 20.44
CA ARG A 268 -6.52 -3.77 20.31
C ARG A 268 -6.96 -4.00 18.86
N LEU A 269 -6.35 -3.30 17.90
CA LEU A 269 -6.62 -3.48 16.47
C LEU A 269 -6.32 -4.91 16.02
N ALA A 270 -5.18 -5.47 16.44
CA ALA A 270 -4.83 -6.87 16.16
C ALA A 270 -5.81 -7.86 16.79
N GLY A 271 -6.22 -7.63 18.04
CA GLY A 271 -7.24 -8.45 18.69
C GLY A 271 -8.59 -8.40 17.96
N ALA A 272 -8.95 -7.25 17.38
CA ALA A 272 -10.15 -7.12 16.57
C ALA A 272 -10.04 -7.85 15.23
N HIS A 273 -8.87 -7.82 14.57
CA HIS A 273 -8.60 -8.61 13.37
C HIS A 273 -8.66 -10.11 13.64
N ARG A 274 -8.03 -10.59 14.73
CA ARG A 274 -8.11 -12.01 15.12
C ARG A 274 -9.56 -12.49 15.25
N ARG A 275 -10.40 -11.73 15.95
CA ARG A 275 -11.83 -12.05 16.09
C ARG A 275 -12.57 -12.08 14.76
N ALA A 276 -12.41 -11.04 13.94
CA ALA A 276 -13.16 -10.92 12.70
C ALA A 276 -12.74 -11.96 11.65
N PHE A 277 -11.44 -12.15 11.46
CA PHE A 277 -10.91 -13.13 10.50
C PHE A 277 -11.05 -14.57 11.01
N GLY A 278 -10.90 -14.81 12.32
CA GLY A 278 -11.19 -16.11 12.92
C GLY A 278 -12.66 -16.50 12.76
N ALA A 279 -13.60 -15.58 12.97
CA ALA A 279 -15.03 -15.85 12.78
C ALA A 279 -15.42 -16.07 11.30
N ALA A 280 -14.79 -15.34 10.38
CA ALA A 280 -15.13 -15.40 8.96
C ALA A 280 -14.46 -16.58 8.21
N PHE A 281 -13.28 -17.01 8.66
CA PHE A 281 -12.42 -17.93 7.92
C PHE A 281 -11.85 -19.09 8.75
N ASP A 282 -12.23 -19.21 10.03
CA ASP A 282 -11.71 -20.24 10.96
C ASP A 282 -10.19 -20.17 11.14
N GLU A 283 -9.63 -18.95 11.08
CA GLU A 283 -8.20 -18.70 11.23
C GLU A 283 -7.79 -18.63 12.71
N PRO A 284 -6.63 -19.20 13.09
CA PRO A 284 -6.13 -19.13 14.45
C PRO A 284 -5.61 -17.73 14.81
N ASP A 285 -5.49 -17.44 16.11
CA ASP A 285 -5.05 -16.13 16.61
C ASP A 285 -3.64 -15.72 16.12
N ASP A 286 -2.74 -16.68 15.90
CA ASP A 286 -1.38 -16.46 15.43
C ASP A 286 -1.28 -16.20 13.91
N ALA A 287 -2.41 -16.30 13.19
CA ALA A 287 -2.54 -15.84 11.81
C ALA A 287 -2.51 -14.31 11.67
N VAL A 288 -2.63 -13.58 12.79
CA VAL A 288 -2.48 -12.13 12.87
C VAL A 288 -1.31 -11.78 13.80
N GLN A 289 -0.29 -11.13 13.25
CA GLN A 289 0.93 -10.76 13.98
C GLN A 289 1.26 -9.28 13.87
N LEU A 290 2.24 -8.82 14.66
CA LEU A 290 2.68 -7.42 14.68
C LEU A 290 4.11 -7.28 14.20
N ASN A 291 4.38 -6.26 13.39
CA ASN A 291 5.73 -5.82 13.02
C ASN A 291 6.65 -6.94 12.50
N VAL A 292 6.11 -7.96 11.81
CA VAL A 292 6.85 -9.08 11.23
C VAL A 292 6.24 -9.50 9.89
N PRO A 293 7.05 -9.71 8.84
CA PRO A 293 8.48 -9.39 8.75
C PRO A 293 8.71 -7.87 8.58
N TYR A 294 7.66 -7.12 8.24
CA TYR A 294 7.74 -5.70 7.95
C TYR A 294 7.42 -4.87 9.19
N LEU A 295 8.29 -3.90 9.49
CA LEU A 295 8.06 -2.92 10.55
C LEU A 295 7.16 -1.76 10.09
N GLY A 296 6.82 -1.66 8.80
CA GLY A 296 5.99 -0.61 8.25
C GLY A 296 6.62 0.18 7.11
N SER A 297 5.79 0.98 6.46
CA SER A 297 6.02 1.70 5.21
C SER A 297 6.66 3.07 5.46
N GLN A 298 7.26 3.62 4.42
CA GLN A 298 7.57 5.05 4.32
C GLN A 298 6.29 5.89 4.47
N GLU A 299 5.14 5.42 3.95
CA GLU A 299 3.86 6.13 4.10
C GLU A 299 3.48 6.35 5.57
N ILE A 300 3.54 5.31 6.41
CA ILE A 300 3.19 5.47 7.82
C ILE A 300 4.24 6.28 8.59
N ILE A 301 5.50 6.27 8.17
CA ILE A 301 6.55 7.13 8.73
C ILE A 301 6.22 8.60 8.46
N GLN A 302 5.89 8.92 7.20
CA GLN A 302 5.57 10.29 6.79
C GLN A 302 4.30 10.80 7.48
N ALA A 303 3.25 9.97 7.52
CA ALA A 303 2.03 10.28 8.23
C ALA A 303 2.26 10.49 9.74
N GLY A 304 3.02 9.58 10.37
CA GLY A 304 3.38 9.71 11.80
C GLY A 304 4.11 11.01 12.10
N ALA A 305 5.13 11.36 11.31
CA ALA A 305 5.84 12.63 11.44
C ALA A 305 4.93 13.84 11.24
N ARG A 306 3.98 13.77 10.31
CA ARG A 306 2.99 14.85 10.12
C ARG A 306 2.06 14.98 11.32
N PHE A 307 1.57 13.87 11.85
CA PHE A 307 0.70 13.86 13.04
C PHE A 307 1.42 14.39 14.28
N ASP A 308 2.71 14.11 14.45
CA ASP A 308 3.52 14.74 15.49
C ASP A 308 3.56 16.26 15.32
N ALA A 309 3.78 16.76 14.11
CA ALA A 309 3.74 18.20 13.84
C ALA A 309 2.35 18.82 14.11
N VAL A 310 1.25 18.11 13.81
CA VAL A 310 -0.11 18.56 14.18
C VAL A 310 -0.26 18.66 15.70
N ARG A 311 0.24 17.67 16.46
CA ARG A 311 0.19 17.68 17.93
C ARG A 311 1.03 18.80 18.53
N GLU A 312 2.22 19.05 17.98
CA GLU A 312 3.09 20.17 18.41
C GLU A 312 2.42 21.53 18.18
N GLN A 313 1.81 21.73 17.01
CA GLN A 313 1.06 22.95 16.70
C GLN A 313 -0.13 23.19 17.65
N ARG A 314 -0.67 22.11 18.24
CA ARG A 314 -1.76 22.18 19.22
C ARG A 314 -1.31 22.38 20.66
N GLN A 315 -0.04 22.16 21.01
CA GLN A 315 0.40 22.34 22.39
C GLN A 315 0.07 23.77 22.81
N PRO A 316 -0.61 23.97 23.96
CA PRO A 316 -1.19 25.28 24.26
C PRO A 316 -0.09 26.35 24.37
N GLN A 317 -0.23 27.44 23.61
CA GLN A 317 0.51 28.67 23.92
C GLN A 317 -0.06 29.37 25.18
N GLU A 318 -1.14 28.88 25.79
CA GLU A 318 -1.73 29.42 27.02
C GLU A 318 -2.26 28.30 27.95
N PRO A 319 -2.20 28.49 29.29
CA PRO A 319 -2.67 27.49 30.24
C PRO A 319 -4.17 27.20 30.07
N ALA A 320 -4.50 25.91 30.03
CA ALA A 320 -5.83 25.34 29.84
C ALA A 320 -6.95 26.11 30.59
N THR A 321 -7.71 26.93 29.87
CA THR A 321 -8.97 27.46 30.39
C THR A 321 -10.04 26.38 30.33
N ALA A 322 -10.22 25.68 31.46
CA ALA A 322 -11.45 25.16 32.08
C ALA A 322 -12.53 24.40 31.26
N HIS A 323 -12.47 24.28 29.94
CA HIS A 323 -13.42 23.49 29.13
C HIS A 323 -12.61 22.51 28.28
N GLY A 324 -12.48 21.27 28.77
CA GLY A 324 -11.67 20.20 28.19
C GLY A 324 -11.97 20.02 26.70
N ALA A 325 -11.03 20.48 25.87
CA ALA A 325 -11.12 20.29 24.43
C ALA A 325 -11.18 18.78 24.13
N PRO A 326 -11.98 18.35 23.14
CA PRO A 326 -12.04 16.96 22.73
C PRO A 326 -10.65 16.45 22.34
N ASP A 327 -10.30 15.24 22.80
CA ASP A 327 -9.03 14.60 22.46
C ASP A 327 -9.06 14.14 20.99
N LEU A 328 -7.97 14.36 20.26
CA LEU A 328 -7.80 13.82 18.91
C LEU A 328 -6.62 12.85 18.91
N ALA A 329 -6.93 11.56 18.85
CA ALA A 329 -5.94 10.55 18.56
C ALA A 329 -5.68 10.50 17.05
N LEU A 330 -4.40 10.53 16.67
CA LEU A 330 -3.94 10.43 15.29
C LEU A 330 -3.02 9.21 15.20
N ASP A 331 -3.28 8.26 14.32
CA ASP A 331 -2.46 7.05 14.20
C ASP A 331 -2.15 6.73 12.73
N ALA A 332 -0.98 6.15 12.49
CA ALA A 332 -0.62 5.58 11.20
C ALA A 332 -0.19 4.12 11.40
N VAL A 333 -0.72 3.23 10.56
CA VAL A 333 -0.48 1.78 10.65
C VAL A 333 -0.40 1.18 9.25
N GLN A 334 0.42 0.14 9.08
CA GLN A 334 0.45 -0.67 7.87
C GLN A 334 -0.26 -1.99 8.12
N SER A 335 -1.02 -2.49 7.16
CA SER A 335 -1.42 -3.89 7.09
C SER A 335 -0.75 -4.56 5.90
N GLU A 336 -0.03 -5.64 6.15
CA GLU A 336 0.52 -6.49 5.11
C GLU A 336 -0.22 -7.83 5.12
N PHE A 337 -1.14 -8.03 4.18
CA PHE A 337 -1.90 -9.27 4.04
C PHE A 337 -1.11 -10.32 3.28
N LEU A 338 -1.30 -11.59 3.66
CA LEU A 338 -0.84 -12.71 2.84
C LEU A 338 -1.68 -12.76 1.55
N ARG A 339 -1.05 -12.58 0.39
CA ARG A 339 -1.75 -12.57 -0.91
C ARG A 339 -2.43 -13.93 -1.17
N GLU A 340 -1.80 -15.04 -0.78
CA GLU A 340 -2.39 -16.38 -0.87
C GLU A 340 -3.72 -16.47 -0.10
N PHE A 341 -3.80 -15.84 1.07
CA PHE A 341 -5.03 -15.77 1.85
C PHE A 341 -6.08 -14.91 1.14
N LEU A 342 -5.69 -13.75 0.60
CA LEU A 342 -6.64 -12.88 -0.12
C LEU A 342 -7.22 -13.57 -1.36
N LEU A 343 -6.37 -14.28 -2.12
CA LEU A 343 -6.77 -14.95 -3.35
C LEU A 343 -7.54 -16.25 -3.13
N GLY A 344 -7.33 -16.90 -1.99
CA GLY A 344 -7.88 -18.21 -1.68
C GLY A 344 -7.09 -19.36 -2.34
N PRO A 345 -7.36 -20.61 -1.91
CA PRO A 345 -6.55 -21.77 -2.28
C PRO A 345 -6.61 -22.11 -3.77
N GLU A 346 -7.77 -21.94 -4.41
CA GLU A 346 -7.95 -22.27 -5.83
C GLU A 346 -7.11 -21.37 -6.73
N ASN A 347 -7.23 -20.05 -6.57
CA ASN A 347 -6.43 -19.09 -7.32
C ASN A 347 -4.95 -19.23 -6.98
N THR A 348 -4.59 -19.42 -5.71
CA THR A 348 -3.20 -19.67 -5.31
C THR A 348 -2.64 -20.92 -6.01
N SER A 349 -3.41 -22.00 -6.09
CA SER A 349 -2.98 -23.22 -6.80
C SER A 349 -2.74 -23.01 -8.29
N VAL A 350 -3.42 -22.07 -8.94
CA VAL A 350 -3.14 -21.69 -10.33
C VAL A 350 -1.82 -20.93 -10.43
N LEU A 351 -1.56 -20.03 -9.48
CA LEU A 351 -0.35 -19.20 -9.45
C LEU A 351 0.93 -19.99 -9.16
N THR A 352 0.83 -21.13 -8.47
CA THR A 352 2.00 -22.00 -8.21
C THR A 352 2.42 -22.82 -9.44
N GLN A 353 1.63 -22.83 -10.51
CA GLN A 353 1.96 -23.53 -11.75
C GLN A 353 2.62 -22.59 -12.78
N PRO A 354 3.46 -23.12 -13.68
CA PRO A 354 4.01 -22.33 -14.79
C PRO A 354 2.93 -21.63 -15.61
N GLY A 355 3.17 -20.40 -16.02
CA GLY A 355 2.21 -19.63 -16.82
C GLY A 355 2.52 -18.14 -16.91
N GLU A 356 1.93 -17.50 -17.92
CA GLU A 356 2.20 -16.09 -18.24
C GLU A 356 1.06 -15.14 -17.87
N GLY A 357 -0.17 -15.65 -17.68
CA GLY A 357 -1.37 -14.86 -17.41
C GLY A 357 -1.56 -14.48 -15.94
N TRP A 358 -2.76 -14.03 -15.56
CA TRP A 358 -3.15 -13.80 -14.16
C TRP A 358 -4.55 -14.35 -13.88
N ILE A 359 -4.79 -14.71 -12.62
CA ILE A 359 -6.10 -15.17 -12.16
C ILE A 359 -7.14 -14.04 -12.21
N THR A 360 -8.41 -14.40 -12.10
CA THR A 360 -9.47 -13.43 -11.78
C THR A 360 -9.79 -13.58 -10.29
N PRO A 361 -9.77 -12.50 -9.49
CA PRO A 361 -10.20 -12.58 -8.10
C PRO A 361 -11.62 -13.14 -7.99
N ASP A 362 -11.86 -13.95 -6.96
CA ASP A 362 -13.22 -14.44 -6.66
C ASP A 362 -13.99 -13.34 -5.92
N ASP A 363 -15.06 -12.83 -6.54
CA ASP A 363 -15.90 -11.76 -5.99
C ASP A 363 -16.48 -12.12 -4.61
N ALA A 364 -16.85 -13.38 -4.39
CA ALA A 364 -17.39 -13.83 -3.10
C ALA A 364 -16.30 -13.82 -2.01
N ARG A 365 -15.08 -14.22 -2.37
CA ARG A 365 -13.91 -14.12 -1.48
C ARG A 365 -13.58 -12.67 -1.17
N VAL A 366 -13.58 -11.79 -2.18
CA VAL A 366 -13.34 -10.35 -2.03
C VAL A 366 -14.37 -9.72 -1.09
N ASP A 367 -15.67 -10.01 -1.27
CA ASP A 367 -16.72 -9.51 -0.38
C ASP A 367 -16.53 -10.01 1.05
N ALA A 368 -16.26 -11.31 1.25
CA ALA A 368 -16.03 -11.88 2.58
C ALA A 368 -14.85 -11.21 3.31
N ILE A 369 -13.74 -10.95 2.59
CA ILE A 369 -12.58 -10.25 3.16
C ILE A 369 -12.93 -8.80 3.51
N ALA A 370 -13.62 -8.08 2.62
CA ALA A 370 -14.03 -6.70 2.87
C ALA A 370 -14.98 -6.60 4.09
N GLN A 371 -15.91 -7.54 4.24
CA GLN A 371 -16.76 -7.63 5.44
C GLN A 371 -15.94 -7.92 6.70
N ALA A 372 -14.96 -8.83 6.63
CA ALA A 372 -14.06 -9.11 7.76
C ALA A 372 -13.22 -7.89 8.15
N CYS A 373 -12.70 -7.12 7.18
CA CYS A 373 -12.04 -5.84 7.42
C CYS A 373 -13.00 -4.88 8.13
N ARG A 374 -14.22 -4.67 7.61
CA ARG A 374 -15.23 -3.83 8.25
C ARG A 374 -15.51 -4.28 9.69
N SER A 375 -15.75 -5.57 9.93
CA SER A 375 -16.02 -6.12 11.26
C SER A 375 -14.84 -5.96 12.22
N ALA A 376 -13.60 -6.09 11.73
CA ALA A 376 -12.40 -5.85 12.55
C ALA A 376 -12.33 -4.39 12.99
N TRP A 377 -12.61 -3.45 12.09
CA TRP A 377 -12.60 -2.03 12.41
C TRP A 377 -13.80 -1.62 13.29
N ASP A 378 -14.96 -2.26 13.13
CA ASP A 378 -16.11 -2.09 14.04
C ASP A 378 -15.77 -2.52 15.46
N ALA A 379 -15.22 -3.74 15.61
CA ALA A 379 -14.82 -4.25 16.90
C ALA A 379 -13.63 -3.48 17.53
N TYR A 380 -12.80 -2.81 16.71
CA TYR A 380 -11.77 -1.89 17.20
C TYR A 380 -12.38 -0.59 17.75
N ARG A 381 -13.35 0.00 17.03
CA ARG A 381 -14.06 1.23 17.44
C ARG A 381 -14.88 1.02 18.73
N GLU A 382 -15.54 -0.12 18.87
CA GLU A 382 -16.33 -0.44 20.07
C GLU A 382 -15.48 -0.61 21.35
N GLY A 383 -14.20 -0.93 21.18
CA GLY A 383 -13.23 -1.04 22.28
C GLY A 383 -12.40 0.23 22.52
N ALA A 384 -12.79 1.37 21.93
CA ALA A 384 -12.11 2.66 22.06
C ALA A 384 -12.56 3.45 23.29
#